data_AF-A0A948A0B5-F1
#
_entry.id   AF-A0A948A0B5-F1
#
_cell.length_a   1.000
_cell.length_b   1.000
_cell.length_c   1.000
_cell.angle_alpha   90.00
_cell.angle_beta   90.00
_cell.angle_gamma   90.00
#
_symmetry.space_group_name_H-M   'P 1'
#
loop_
_entity.id
_entity.type
_entity.pdbx_description
1 polymer ?
#
loop_
_entity_poly.entity_id
_entity_poly.type
_entity_poly.pdbx_seq_one_letter_code
_entity_poly.pdbx_strand_id
1 'polypeptide(L)'
;MCLALAAGTADAADYSCNGLVVAGQKMICSGFEPNWAIRLTCNGSTMSSEFIDAFSGSGIETTPGTVVFSSQDPWTFETSHPVRGSIAATPGGCTDEGDNVHDFTFTPTAAPGLSGPFFPFCCRVE
;
A
#
# COMPACT_ATOMS: atom_id res chain seq x y z
N MET A 1 13.21 21.86 -42.75
CA MET A 1 12.15 21.45 -41.80
C MET A 1 12.82 21.02 -40.51
N CYS A 2 12.75 21.85 -39.47
CA CYS A 2 13.27 21.53 -38.14
C CYS A 2 12.11 20.89 -37.37
N LEU A 3 12.17 19.59 -37.08
CA LEU A 3 11.23 18.94 -36.16
C LEU A 3 11.59 19.41 -34.75
N ALA A 4 10.71 20.20 -34.15
CA ALA A 4 10.78 20.50 -32.72
C ALA A 4 10.48 19.22 -31.94
N LEU A 5 11.47 18.77 -31.16
CA LEU A 5 11.26 17.81 -30.08
C LEU A 5 10.24 18.40 -29.10
N ALA A 6 9.10 17.73 -28.96
CA ALA A 6 8.17 17.98 -27.86
C ALA A 6 8.85 17.50 -26.56
N ALA A 7 9.47 18.44 -25.85
CA ALA A 7 9.98 18.22 -24.52
C ALA A 7 8.82 18.32 -23.50
N GLY A 8 8.61 17.21 -22.78
CA GLY A 8 8.23 17.22 -21.37
C GLY A 8 6.86 17.77 -20.98
N THR A 9 5.90 16.86 -20.84
CA THR A 9 5.13 16.75 -19.60
C THR A 9 5.16 15.27 -19.24
N ALA A 10 6.04 14.88 -18.32
CA ALA A 10 5.67 13.78 -17.45
C ALA A 10 4.35 14.23 -16.83
N ASP A 11 3.24 13.59 -17.20
CA ASP A 11 1.99 13.74 -16.47
C ASP A 11 2.36 13.74 -14.99
N ALA A 12 1.91 14.77 -14.26
CA ALA A 12 1.79 14.65 -12.83
C ALA A 12 0.97 13.38 -12.64
N ALA A 13 1.63 12.24 -12.40
CA ALA A 13 1.01 10.96 -12.20
C ALA A 13 -0.09 11.25 -11.17
N ASP A 14 -1.35 11.20 -11.61
CA ASP A 14 -2.44 11.89 -10.94
C ASP A 14 -2.58 11.22 -9.57
N TYR A 15 -1.95 11.81 -8.55
CA TYR A 15 -1.88 11.30 -7.19
C TYR A 15 -3.21 11.63 -6.50
N SER A 16 -4.29 11.28 -7.16
CA SER A 16 -5.66 11.57 -6.78
C SER A 16 -6.08 10.80 -5.53
N CYS A 17 -5.36 9.71 -5.19
CA CYS A 17 -5.57 8.94 -3.98
C CYS A 17 -4.55 9.31 -2.89
N ASN A 18 -4.68 10.53 -2.39
CA ASN A 18 -3.95 11.04 -1.23
C ASN A 18 -2.42 11.08 -1.40
N GLY A 19 -1.86 11.19 -2.60
CA GLY A 19 -0.40 11.24 -2.77
C GLY A 19 0.30 9.87 -2.80
N LEU A 20 -0.36 8.78 -2.40
CA LEU A 20 0.31 7.51 -2.10
C LEU A 20 0.49 6.60 -3.33
N VAL A 21 -0.58 6.44 -4.10
CA VAL A 21 -0.65 5.53 -5.25
C VAL A 21 -1.18 6.30 -6.45
N VAL A 22 -0.60 6.08 -7.62
CA VAL A 22 -1.05 6.69 -8.88
C VAL A 22 -2.41 6.11 -9.27
N ALA A 23 -3.28 6.92 -9.88
CA ALA A 23 -4.53 6.45 -10.45
C ALA A 23 -4.36 5.20 -11.34
N GLY A 24 -5.16 4.16 -11.05
CA GLY A 24 -5.13 2.87 -11.76
C GLY A 24 -4.14 1.85 -11.20
N GLN A 25 -3.27 2.24 -10.26
CA GLN A 25 -2.35 1.33 -9.57
C GLN A 25 -2.91 0.86 -8.22
N LYS A 26 -2.26 -0.16 -7.68
CA LYS A 26 -2.51 -0.69 -6.34
C LYS A 26 -1.20 -0.82 -5.56
N MET A 27 -1.27 -0.60 -4.26
CA MET A 27 -0.20 -0.89 -3.32
C MET A 27 -0.57 -2.10 -2.49
N ILE A 28 0.35 -3.05 -2.31
CA ILE A 28 0.15 -4.23 -1.47
C ILE A 28 1.22 -4.25 -0.39
N CYS A 29 0.81 -4.20 0.88
CA CYS A 29 1.69 -4.36 2.03
C CYS A 29 1.43 -5.72 2.66
N SER A 30 2.43 -6.60 2.60
CA SER A 30 2.30 -7.99 3.05
C SER A 30 2.82 -8.13 4.48
N GLY A 31 1.93 -8.49 5.41
CA GLY A 31 2.27 -8.81 6.79
C GLY A 31 2.91 -10.19 6.91
N PHE A 32 3.91 -10.30 7.78
CA PHE A 32 4.52 -11.57 8.16
C PHE A 32 3.83 -12.15 9.40
N GLU A 33 3.57 -13.46 9.37
CA GLU A 33 3.00 -14.31 10.42
C GLU A 33 2.09 -13.59 11.46
N PRO A 34 0.75 -13.62 11.24
CA PRO A 34 0.04 -14.37 10.21
C PRO A 34 0.15 -13.71 8.82
N ASN A 35 0.21 -14.55 7.78
CA ASN A 35 0.18 -14.22 6.35
C ASN A 35 -1.14 -13.51 5.98
N TRP A 36 -1.21 -12.21 6.20
CA TRP A 36 -2.24 -11.34 5.69
C TRP A 36 -1.61 -10.22 4.86
N ALA A 37 -2.40 -9.54 4.05
CA ALA A 37 -1.95 -8.33 3.37
C ALA A 37 -3.07 -7.30 3.34
N ILE A 38 -2.68 -6.02 3.25
CA ILE A 38 -3.60 -4.97 2.80
C ILE A 38 -3.29 -4.62 1.36
N ARG A 39 -4.34 -4.42 0.57
CA ARG A 39 -4.23 -3.83 -0.77
C ARG A 39 -4.97 -2.51 -0.79
N LEU A 40 -4.28 -1.45 -1.18
CA LEU A 40 -4.84 -0.13 -1.39
C LEU A 40 -4.90 0.13 -2.90
N THR A 41 -6.09 0.34 -3.45
CA THR A 41 -6.29 0.54 -4.89
C THR A 41 -6.76 1.95 -5.15
N CYS A 42 -6.06 2.65 -6.05
CA CYS A 42 -6.44 4.00 -6.44
C CYS A 42 -7.36 3.99 -7.66
N ASN A 43 -8.66 4.20 -7.44
CA ASN A 43 -9.68 4.21 -8.50
C ASN A 43 -9.95 5.63 -9.00
N GLY A 44 -8.89 6.32 -9.45
CA GLY A 44 -8.98 7.62 -10.12
C GLY A 44 -9.23 8.83 -9.21
N SER A 45 -10.00 8.72 -8.14
CA SER A 45 -10.18 9.79 -7.14
C SER A 45 -10.42 9.28 -5.72
N THR A 46 -10.67 7.97 -5.57
CA THR A 46 -10.99 7.34 -4.30
C THR A 46 -10.06 6.16 -4.07
N MET A 47 -9.51 6.09 -2.86
CA MET A 47 -8.77 4.91 -2.41
C MET A 47 -9.75 3.90 -1.81
N SER A 48 -9.67 2.64 -2.26
CA SER A 48 -10.34 1.50 -1.61
C SER A 48 -9.31 0.61 -0.94
N SER A 49 -9.71 -0.15 0.08
CA SER A 49 -8.86 -1.17 0.69
C SER A 49 -9.43 -2.57 0.51
N GLU A 50 -8.57 -3.57 0.40
CA GLU A 50 -8.95 -4.97 0.55
C GLU A 50 -8.07 -5.59 1.65
N PHE A 51 -8.69 -6.35 2.55
CA PHE A 51 -7.98 -7.22 3.48
C PHE A 51 -7.83 -8.59 2.85
N ILE A 52 -6.60 -9.08 2.76
CA ILE A 52 -6.28 -10.38 2.18
C ILE A 52 -5.87 -11.29 3.33
N ASP A 53 -6.64 -12.34 3.56
CA ASP A 53 -6.40 -13.33 4.60
C ASP A 53 -5.96 -14.65 3.94
N ALA A 54 -4.71 -15.07 4.17
CA ALA A 54 -4.24 -16.37 3.70
C ALA A 54 -4.45 -17.50 4.74
N PHE A 55 -5.12 -17.22 5.86
CA PHE A 55 -5.33 -18.14 6.98
C PHE A 55 -6.75 -18.71 7.09
N SER A 56 -7.74 -18.26 6.31
CA SER A 56 -9.15 -18.70 6.48
C SER A 56 -9.41 -20.19 6.14
N GLY A 57 -8.36 -20.95 5.83
CA GLY A 57 -8.39 -22.42 5.68
C GLY A 57 -9.10 -22.91 4.41
N SER A 58 -9.64 -21.98 3.61
CA SER A 58 -10.36 -22.26 2.36
C SER A 58 -9.67 -21.72 1.11
N GLY A 59 -8.51 -21.07 1.26
CA GLY A 59 -7.76 -20.40 0.20
C GLY A 59 -7.25 -19.03 0.66
N ILE A 60 -6.89 -18.18 -0.31
CA ILE A 60 -6.64 -16.75 -0.07
C ILE A 60 -7.99 -16.04 -0.17
N GLU A 61 -8.49 -15.54 0.95
CA GLU A 61 -9.72 -14.76 1.01
C GLU A 61 -9.40 -13.27 0.85
N THR A 62 -10.25 -12.54 0.13
CA THR A 62 -10.12 -11.09 -0.05
C THR A 62 -11.42 -10.42 0.33
N THR A 63 -11.39 -9.61 1.38
CA THR A 63 -12.54 -8.89 1.91
C THR A 63 -12.45 -7.41 1.54
N PRO A 64 -13.38 -6.87 0.73
CA PRO A 64 -13.40 -5.46 0.37
C PRO A 64 -13.73 -4.57 1.57
N GLY A 65 -13.08 -3.41 1.67
CA GLY A 65 -13.28 -2.43 2.72
C GLY A 65 -13.00 -0.99 2.29
N THR A 66 -13.04 -0.09 3.26
CA THR A 66 -12.73 1.33 3.06
C THR A 66 -11.43 1.70 3.78
N VAL A 67 -10.78 2.77 3.31
CA VAL A 67 -9.61 3.36 3.94
C VAL A 67 -9.81 4.86 4.14
N VAL A 68 -9.36 5.36 5.28
CA VAL A 68 -9.33 6.79 5.58
C VAL A 68 -7.90 7.15 5.95
N PHE A 69 -7.39 8.21 5.32
CA PHE A 69 -6.08 8.76 5.63
C PHE A 69 -6.21 9.97 6.55
N SER A 70 -5.28 10.09 7.50
CA SER A 70 -5.18 11.22 8.42
C SER A 70 -3.93 12.08 8.18
N SER A 71 -2.94 11.58 7.44
CA SER A 71 -1.75 12.32 7.01
C SER A 71 -1.19 11.78 5.69
N GLN A 72 -0.21 12.48 5.09
CA GLN A 72 0.41 12.10 3.82
C GLN A 72 1.91 11.82 3.90
N ASP A 73 2.65 12.35 4.87
CA ASP A 73 4.09 12.05 5.00
C ASP A 73 4.47 11.93 6.48
N PRO A 74 4.50 10.70 7.04
CA PRO A 74 4.08 9.45 6.41
C PRO A 74 2.55 9.39 6.20
N TRP A 75 2.08 8.50 5.33
CA TRP A 75 0.66 8.25 5.09
C TRP A 75 0.07 7.43 6.25
N THR A 76 -0.52 8.11 7.23
CA THR A 76 -1.23 7.45 8.33
C THR A 76 -2.65 7.14 7.89
N PHE A 77 -3.11 5.91 8.14
CA PHE A 77 -4.45 5.48 7.74
C PHE A 77 -5.04 4.45 8.70
N GLU A 78 -6.34 4.25 8.53
CA GLU A 78 -7.13 3.19 9.15
C GLU A 78 -8.10 2.64 8.10
N THR A 79 -8.33 1.33 8.14
CA THR A 79 -9.29 0.66 7.26
C THR A 79 -10.52 0.16 8.03
N SER A 80 -11.56 -0.23 7.29
CA SER A 80 -12.75 -0.86 7.88
C SER A 80 -12.50 -2.28 8.43
N HIS A 81 -11.34 -2.89 8.15
CA HIS A 81 -10.91 -4.19 8.66
C HIS A 81 -9.71 -3.93 9.56
N PRO A 82 -9.84 -3.93 10.90
CA PRO A 82 -9.07 -3.16 11.89
C PRO A 82 -7.53 -3.16 11.71
N VAL A 83 -7.06 -2.56 10.62
CA VAL A 83 -5.68 -2.38 10.22
C VAL A 83 -5.43 -0.89 10.27
N ARG A 84 -4.44 -0.51 11.07
CA ARG A 84 -4.06 0.88 11.33
C ARG A 84 -2.55 0.98 11.27
N GLY A 85 -2.04 2.12 10.85
CA GLY A 85 -0.61 2.38 10.85
C GLY A 85 -0.22 3.47 9.86
N SER A 86 1.05 3.46 9.48
CA SER A 86 1.61 4.47 8.57
C SER A 86 2.47 3.86 7.49
N ILE A 87 2.31 4.31 6.26
CA ILE A 87 3.21 3.99 5.14
C ILE A 87 4.18 5.14 4.96
N ALA A 88 5.47 4.84 4.82
CA ALA A 88 6.51 5.81 4.50
C ALA A 88 7.26 5.37 3.23
N ALA A 89 7.72 6.33 2.44
CA ALA A 89 8.66 6.07 1.38
C ALA A 89 10.03 5.69 1.98
N THR A 90 10.53 4.53 1.61
CA THR A 90 11.84 3.99 2.00
C THR A 90 12.53 3.46 0.74
N PRO A 91 13.02 4.34 -0.16
CA PRO A 91 13.57 3.94 -1.45
C PRO A 91 14.72 2.93 -1.28
N GLY A 92 14.58 1.75 -1.88
CA GLY A 92 15.55 0.66 -1.74
C GLY A 92 15.73 0.14 -0.30
N GLY A 93 14.81 0.48 0.61
CA GLY A 93 15.02 0.38 2.07
C GLY A 93 14.27 -0.77 2.74
N CYS A 94 13.39 -1.46 2.01
CA CYS A 94 12.65 -2.60 2.54
C CYS A 94 12.90 -3.85 1.71
N THR A 95 13.44 -4.90 2.32
CA THR A 95 13.63 -6.21 1.68
C THR A 95 12.56 -7.17 2.20
N ASP A 96 11.78 -7.77 1.30
CA ASP A 96 10.81 -8.80 1.67
C ASP A 96 11.46 -10.18 1.82
N GLU A 97 10.69 -11.16 2.31
CA GLU A 97 11.15 -12.54 2.52
C GLU A 97 11.61 -13.27 1.24
N GLY A 98 11.25 -12.75 0.07
CA GLY A 98 11.71 -13.23 -1.22
C GLY A 98 13.00 -12.56 -1.71
N ASP A 99 13.69 -11.82 -0.84
CA ASP A 99 14.85 -10.97 -1.14
C ASP A 99 14.56 -9.85 -2.16
N ASN A 100 13.29 -9.47 -2.35
CA ASN A 100 12.93 -8.38 -3.25
C ASN A 100 12.97 -7.05 -2.49
N VAL A 101 13.63 -6.07 -3.09
CA VAL A 101 13.75 -4.72 -2.51
C VAL A 101 12.62 -3.84 -3.01
N HIS A 102 11.95 -3.16 -2.08
CA HIS A 102 10.82 -2.26 -2.33
C HIS A 102 11.05 -0.88 -1.75
N ASP A 103 10.32 0.09 -2.29
CA ASP A 103 10.48 1.51 -1.99
C ASP A 103 9.54 2.03 -0.88
N PHE A 104 8.72 1.17 -0.28
CA PHE A 104 7.74 1.58 0.73
C PHE A 104 7.72 0.61 1.90
N THR A 105 7.56 1.18 3.10
CA THR A 105 7.44 0.44 4.35
C THR A 105 6.15 0.80 5.07
N PHE A 106 5.38 -0.20 5.46
CA PHE A 106 4.22 -0.06 6.34
C PHE A 106 4.60 -0.40 7.78
N THR A 107 4.32 0.51 8.70
CA THR A 107 4.46 0.28 10.15
C THR A 107 3.07 0.13 10.76
N PRO A 108 2.63 -1.09 11.14
CA PRO A 108 1.32 -1.30 11.73
C PRO A 108 1.27 -0.80 13.17
N THR A 109 0.10 -0.35 13.59
CA THR A 109 -0.27 -0.09 14.99
C THR A 109 -1.46 -0.92 15.44
N ALA A 110 -2.20 -1.51 14.49
CA ALA A 110 -3.20 -2.54 14.71
C ALA A 110 -3.33 -3.41 13.45
N ALA A 111 -3.57 -4.71 13.62
CA ALA A 111 -4.04 -5.60 12.56
C ALA A 111 -4.79 -6.79 13.18
N PRO A 112 -5.73 -7.43 12.46
CA PRO A 112 -6.36 -8.67 12.92
C PRO A 112 -5.33 -9.75 13.26
N GLY A 113 -5.50 -10.43 14.39
CA GLY A 113 -4.67 -11.59 14.75
C GLY A 113 -3.24 -11.28 15.23
N LEU A 114 -2.81 -10.02 15.22
CA LEU A 114 -1.51 -9.62 15.75
C LEU A 114 -1.62 -9.20 17.23
N SER A 115 -0.85 -9.84 18.09
CA SER A 115 -0.65 -9.43 19.49
C SER A 115 0.85 -9.44 19.80
N GLY A 116 1.47 -8.26 19.83
CA GLY A 116 2.92 -8.13 20.02
C GLY A 116 3.50 -6.87 19.38
N PRO A 117 4.83 -6.66 19.44
CA PRO A 117 5.48 -5.59 18.72
C PRO A 117 5.32 -5.81 17.21
N PHE A 118 4.81 -4.79 16.50
CA PHE A 118 4.64 -4.83 15.06
C PHE A 118 5.99 -4.58 14.37
N PHE A 119 6.41 -5.50 13.51
CA PHE A 119 7.54 -5.26 12.62
C PHE A 119 7.05 -4.53 11.37
N PRO A 120 7.86 -3.61 10.80
CA PRO A 120 7.51 -2.99 9.54
C PRO A 120 7.46 -4.02 8.41
N PHE A 121 6.53 -3.82 7.47
CA PHE A 121 6.29 -4.67 6.33
C PHE A 121 6.61 -3.95 5.03
N CYS A 122 7.15 -4.67 4.04
CA CYS A 122 7.38 -4.08 2.73
C CYS A 122 6.07 -3.92 1.96
N CYS A 123 5.92 -2.76 1.34
CA CYS A 123 4.84 -2.48 0.41
C CYS A 123 5.39 -2.39 -1.01
N ARG A 124 4.69 -2.98 -1.96
CA ARG A 124 5.00 -2.87 -3.38
C ARG A 124 3.86 -2.19 -4.13
N VAL A 125 4.21 -1.45 -5.18
CA VAL A 125 3.24 -0.85 -6.10
C VAL A 125 3.16 -1.73 -7.35
N GLU A 126 1.95 -2.03 -7.80
CA GLU A 126 1.62 -2.81 -9.00
C GLU A 126 0.69 -2.02 -9.92
#